data_AF-A0A150XUB5-F1
#
_entry.id   AF-A0A150XUB5-F1
#
_cell.length_a   1.000
_cell.length_b   1.000
_cell.length_c   1.000
_cell.angle_alpha   90.00
_cell.angle_beta   90.00
_cell.angle_gamma   90.00
#
_symmetry.space_group_name_H-M   'P 1'
#
loop_
_entity.id
_entity.type
_entity.pdbx_description
1 polymer ?
#
loop_
_entity_poly.entity_id
_entity_poly.type
_entity_poly.pdbx_seq_one_letter_code
_entity_poly.pdbx_strand_id
1 'polypeptide(L)'
;MTIQLFIWEFEAPYEYIRYVLTFVTFTAVLLARKQDIAIDRVYFYHLNTSILPQLSRTKKFKISELTSIRGRSYDSSFLAFYHRRSLKGLDYGIEMSFKDGTSESLDVNIYKMELQRILSKVREFMTT
;
A
#
# COMPACT_ATOMS: atom_id res chain seq x y z
N MET A 1 18.28 -47.72 -24.11
CA MET A 1 17.93 -46.30 -23.98
C MET A 1 17.40 -46.11 -22.58
N THR A 2 18.28 -45.75 -21.65
CA THR A 2 17.98 -45.75 -20.22
C THR A 2 17.53 -44.35 -19.85
N ILE A 3 16.26 -44.20 -19.48
CA ILE A 3 15.73 -42.93 -18.96
C ILE A 3 16.30 -42.77 -17.55
N GLN A 4 17.35 -41.96 -17.40
CA GLN A 4 17.79 -41.47 -16.10
C GLN A 4 16.69 -40.53 -15.59
N LEU A 5 15.85 -41.03 -14.67
CA LEU A 5 15.08 -40.16 -13.79
C LEU A 5 16.09 -39.43 -12.90
N PHE A 6 16.18 -38.11 -13.11
CA PHE A 6 16.89 -37.20 -12.23
C PHE A 6 16.12 -37.14 -10.90
N ILE A 7 16.35 -38.12 -10.04
CA ILE A 7 15.90 -38.10 -8.66
C ILE A 7 16.82 -37.09 -7.97
N TRP A 8 16.27 -35.92 -7.66
CA TRP A 8 16.92 -34.96 -6.77
C TRP A 8 17.07 -35.63 -5.40
N GLU A 9 18.26 -36.16 -5.10
CA GLU A 9 18.64 -36.54 -3.75
C GLU A 9 18.77 -35.26 -2.93
N PHE A 10 17.70 -34.89 -2.22
CA PHE A 10 17.74 -33.83 -1.23
C PHE A 10 18.53 -34.33 -0.01
N GLU A 11 19.79 -33.93 0.11
CA GLU A 11 20.74 -34.38 1.16
C GLU A 11 20.41 -33.88 2.58
N ALA A 12 19.30 -33.17 2.79
CA ALA A 12 18.75 -33.03 4.14
C ALA A 12 17.21 -32.94 4.12
N PRO A 13 16.51 -33.57 5.09
CA PRO A 13 15.04 -33.66 5.14
C PRO A 13 14.31 -32.31 5.31
N TYR A 14 15.02 -31.18 5.23
CA TYR A 14 14.49 -29.83 5.38
C TYR A 14 14.88 -28.88 4.23
N GLU A 15 15.65 -29.33 3.23
CA GLU A 15 16.07 -28.45 2.11
C GLU A 15 14.89 -28.00 1.26
N TYR A 16 13.92 -28.88 1.00
CA TYR A 16 12.69 -28.51 0.29
C TYR A 16 11.93 -27.40 1.01
N ILE A 17 11.92 -27.41 2.35
CA ILE A 17 11.28 -26.36 3.17
C ILE A 17 12.00 -25.03 2.97
N ARG A 18 13.34 -25.06 2.93
CA ARG A 18 14.16 -23.86 2.66
C ARG A 18 13.87 -23.29 1.27
N TYR A 19 13.75 -24.13 0.24
CA TYR A 19 13.40 -23.67 -1.11
C TYR A 19 11.99 -23.07 -1.17
N VAL A 20 11.01 -23.71 -0.54
CA VAL A 20 9.64 -23.18 -0.45
C VAL A 20 9.61 -21.85 0.29
N LEU A 21 10.27 -21.74 1.45
CA LEU A 21 10.36 -20.48 2.19
C LEU A 21 11.06 -19.39 1.38
N THR A 22 12.14 -19.73 0.69
CA THR A 22 12.86 -18.77 -0.17
C THR A 22 11.95 -18.26 -1.28
N PHE A 23 11.21 -19.15 -1.95
CA PHE A 23 10.27 -18.79 -3.00
C PHE A 23 9.13 -17.92 -2.49
N VAL A 24 8.53 -18.26 -1.35
CA VAL A 24 7.47 -17.45 -0.70
C VAL A 24 8.01 -16.06 -0.32
N THR A 25 9.22 -15.99 0.25
CA THR A 25 9.81 -14.71 0.65
C THR A 25 10.12 -13.86 -0.58
N PHE A 26 10.68 -14.46 -1.63
CA PHE A 26 11.01 -13.78 -2.87
C PHE A 26 9.78 -13.24 -3.59
N THR A 27 8.74 -14.07 -3.72
CA THR A 27 7.45 -13.64 -4.29
C THR A 27 6.79 -12.56 -3.45
N ALA A 28 6.82 -12.67 -2.13
CA ALA A 28 6.32 -11.62 -1.23
C ALA A 28 7.04 -10.29 -1.43
N VAL A 29 8.37 -10.29 -1.57
CA VAL A 29 9.15 -9.05 -1.83
C VAL A 29 8.84 -8.47 -3.20
N LEU A 30 8.76 -9.30 -4.25
CA LEU A 30 8.43 -8.82 -5.60
C LEU A 30 7.02 -8.23 -5.69
N LEU A 31 6.07 -8.83 -4.97
CA LEU A 31 4.68 -8.38 -4.93
C LEU A 31 4.46 -7.26 -3.91
N ALA A 32 5.42 -7.01 -3.02
CA ALA A 32 5.35 -5.90 -2.07
C ALA A 32 5.22 -4.59 -2.86
N ARG A 33 4.25 -3.79 -2.47
CA ARG A 33 3.99 -2.49 -3.07
C ARG A 33 4.23 -1.41 -2.06
N LYS A 34 4.90 -0.35 -2.50
CA LYS A 34 5.10 0.87 -1.75
C LYS A 34 4.06 1.89 -2.17
N GLN A 35 3.31 2.38 -1.20
CA GLN A 35 2.33 3.43 -1.39
C GLN A 35 2.99 4.78 -1.07
N ASP A 36 2.84 5.75 -1.95
CA ASP A 36 3.28 7.12 -1.76
C ASP A 36 2.15 8.09 -2.17
N ILE A 37 2.18 9.29 -1.59
CA ILE A 37 1.25 10.37 -1.91
C ILE A 37 2.03 11.57 -2.41
N ALA A 38 1.53 12.20 -3.46
CA ALA A 38 2.03 13.49 -3.93
C ALA A 38 0.86 14.46 -4.16
N ILE A 39 1.11 15.75 -4.00
CA ILE A 39 0.10 16.81 -4.16
C ILE A 39 0.73 17.95 -4.93
N ASP A 40 0.00 18.47 -5.91
CA ASP A 40 0.27 19.78 -6.49
C ASP A 40 -0.97 20.69 -6.36
N ARG A 41 -0.98 21.85 -7.04
CA ARG A 41 -2.10 22.80 -6.95
C ARG A 41 -3.38 22.32 -7.63
N VAL A 42 -3.30 21.34 -8.51
CA VAL A 42 -4.41 20.90 -9.38
C VAL A 42 -4.83 19.47 -9.06
N TYR A 43 -3.90 18.61 -8.68
CA TYR A 43 -4.06 17.17 -8.56
C TYR A 43 -3.54 16.63 -7.23
N PHE A 44 -4.29 15.65 -6.72
CA PHE A 44 -3.88 14.72 -5.68
C PHE A 44 -3.49 13.39 -6.34
N TYR A 45 -2.29 12.89 -6.04
CA TYR A 45 -1.73 11.68 -6.61
C TYR A 45 -1.59 10.58 -5.56
N HIS A 46 -2.10 9.40 -5.88
CA HIS A 46 -1.85 8.19 -5.12
C HIS A 46 -1.01 7.23 -5.97
N LEU A 47 0.23 7.03 -5.52
CA LEU A 47 1.26 6.24 -6.20
C LEU A 47 1.33 4.88 -5.52
N ASN A 48 0.93 3.83 -6.23
CA ASN A 48 1.09 2.46 -5.80
C ASN A 48 2.25 1.83 -6.60
N THR A 49 3.46 2.02 -6.10
CA THR A 49 4.69 1.60 -6.78
C THR A 49 5.08 0.18 -6.40
N SER A 50 5.57 -0.58 -7.37
CA SER A 50 6.11 -1.92 -7.16
C SER A 50 7.54 -1.96 -7.68
N ILE A 51 8.33 -2.92 -7.21
CA ILE A 51 9.68 -3.19 -7.73
C ILE A 51 9.63 -3.41 -9.25
N LEU A 52 8.53 -3.98 -9.76
CA LEU A 52 8.26 -4.09 -11.18
C LEU A 52 7.50 -2.84 -11.68
N PRO A 53 8.10 -2.00 -12.55
CA PRO A 53 7.45 -0.78 -13.04
C PRO A 53 6.11 -1.04 -13.74
N GLN A 54 5.99 -2.17 -14.44
CA GLN A 54 4.76 -2.59 -15.13
C GLN A 54 3.57 -2.81 -14.19
N LEU A 55 3.82 -3.12 -12.91
CA LEU A 55 2.79 -3.32 -11.90
C LEU A 55 2.48 -2.03 -11.12
N SER A 56 3.26 -0.97 -11.33
CA SER A 56 3.05 0.30 -10.66
C SER A 56 1.80 0.99 -11.22
N ARG A 57 0.94 1.49 -10.32
CA ARG A 57 -0.28 2.20 -10.69
C ARG A 57 -0.30 3.58 -10.06
N THR A 58 -0.64 4.59 -10.85
CA THR A 58 -0.85 5.95 -10.36
C THR A 58 -2.32 6.32 -10.54
N LYS A 59 -2.99 6.65 -9.44
CA LYS A 59 -4.31 7.28 -9.49
C LYS A 59 -4.13 8.79 -9.33
N LYS A 60 -4.88 9.55 -10.14
CA LYS A 60 -4.85 11.02 -10.15
C LYS A 60 -6.26 11.54 -9.92
N PHE A 61 -6.41 12.48 -9.00
CA PHE A 61 -7.69 13.06 -8.64
C PHE A 61 -7.59 14.58 -8.75
N LYS A 62 -8.49 15.22 -9.48
CA LYS A 62 -8.50 16.69 -9.58
C LYS A 62 -9.06 17.28 -8.29
N ILE A 63 -8.31 18.20 -7.69
CA ILE A 63 -8.69 18.86 -6.44
C ILE A 63 -9.97 19.67 -6.65
N SER A 64 -10.13 20.30 -7.82
CA SER A 64 -11.33 21.06 -8.19
C SER A 64 -12.62 20.23 -8.24
N GLU A 65 -12.50 18.91 -8.39
CA GLU A 65 -13.64 17.98 -8.44
C GLU A 65 -13.97 17.41 -7.06
N LEU A 66 -13.12 17.62 -6.05
CA LEU A 66 -13.37 17.20 -4.68
C LEU A 66 -14.39 18.12 -4.01
N THR A 67 -15.31 17.51 -3.28
CA THR A 67 -16.23 18.17 -2.34
C THR A 67 -15.69 18.04 -0.91
N SER A 68 -15.09 16.90 -0.58
CA SER A 68 -14.48 16.70 0.74
C SER A 68 -13.34 15.68 0.70
N ILE A 69 -12.38 15.86 1.61
CA ILE A 69 -11.29 14.90 1.85
C ILE A 69 -11.03 14.74 3.35
N ARG A 70 -10.98 13.50 3.84
CA ARG A 70 -10.86 13.17 5.26
C ARG A 70 -9.95 11.96 5.46
N GLY A 71 -9.29 11.91 6.62
CA GLY A 71 -8.56 10.73 7.06
C GLY A 71 -9.51 9.76 7.76
N ARG A 72 -9.46 8.48 7.37
CA ARG A 72 -10.15 7.37 8.01
C ARG A 72 -9.15 6.64 8.90
N SER A 73 -9.47 6.48 10.19
CA SER A 73 -8.70 5.62 11.08
C SER A 73 -9.28 4.22 11.07
N TYR A 74 -8.44 3.21 10.90
CA TYR A 74 -8.83 1.83 11.18
C TYR A 74 -8.75 1.59 12.69
N ASP A 75 -9.83 1.05 13.27
CA ASP A 75 -9.83 0.65 14.67
C ASP A 75 -8.92 -0.57 14.80
N SER A 76 -7.72 -0.34 15.33
CA SER A 76 -6.57 -1.25 15.28
C SER A 76 -6.70 -2.51 16.16
N SER A 77 -7.90 -2.87 16.62
CA SER A 77 -8.11 -3.90 17.65
C SER A 77 -7.66 -5.31 17.22
N PHE A 78 -7.67 -5.64 15.92
CA PHE A 78 -7.18 -6.94 15.41
C PHE A 78 -5.65 -6.98 15.14
N LEU A 79 -5.08 -5.90 14.59
CA LEU A 79 -3.63 -5.79 14.31
C LEU A 79 -2.78 -5.47 15.55
N ALA A 80 -3.39 -4.88 16.59
CA ALA A 80 -2.73 -4.62 17.87
C ALA A 80 -2.33 -5.90 18.63
N PHE A 81 -2.95 -7.06 18.33
CA PHE A 81 -2.68 -8.31 19.03
C PHE A 81 -1.35 -8.98 18.60
N TYR A 82 -0.93 -8.79 17.34
CA TYR A 82 0.29 -9.41 16.79
C TYR A 82 1.52 -8.50 16.80
N HIS A 83 1.37 -7.18 16.91
CA HIS A 83 2.48 -6.22 16.87
C HIS A 83 2.60 -5.40 18.15
N ARG A 84 3.10 -6.10 19.19
CA ARG A 84 3.40 -5.60 20.54
C ARG A 84 4.65 -4.70 20.57
N ARG A 85 4.78 -3.74 19.63
CA ARG A 85 5.72 -2.60 19.68
C ARG A 85 5.42 -1.67 18.49
N SER A 86 4.75 -0.54 18.79
CA SER A 86 4.79 0.69 18.00
C SER A 86 4.12 0.74 16.61
N LEU A 87 2.86 0.34 16.48
CA LEU A 87 1.99 0.80 15.38
C LEU A 87 1.03 1.91 15.85
N LYS A 88 1.54 2.91 16.58
CA LYS A 88 0.79 4.15 16.76
C LYS A 88 0.78 4.91 15.44
N GLY A 89 -0.16 4.56 14.57
CA GLY A 89 -0.59 5.40 13.46
C GLY A 89 0.16 5.22 12.14
N LEU A 90 0.19 4.00 11.62
CA LEU A 90 0.68 3.74 10.27
C LEU A 90 -0.43 3.37 9.27
N ASP A 91 -1.55 2.77 9.70
CA ASP A 91 -2.64 2.42 8.77
C ASP A 91 -3.79 3.44 8.85
N TYR A 92 -3.76 4.44 7.96
CA TYR A 92 -4.86 5.39 7.80
C TYR A 92 -5.40 5.35 6.38
N GLY A 93 -6.71 5.27 6.24
CA GLY A 93 -7.36 5.50 4.96
C GLY A 93 -7.47 7.00 4.66
N ILE A 94 -7.61 7.33 3.39
CA ILE A 94 -8.12 8.60 2.91
C ILE A 94 -9.48 8.33 2.29
N GLU A 95 -10.47 9.13 2.64
CA GLU A 95 -11.79 9.12 2.03
C GLU A 95 -12.00 10.46 1.32
N MET A 96 -12.38 10.36 0.05
CA MET A 96 -12.64 11.48 -0.85
C MET A 96 -14.06 11.39 -1.36
N SER A 97 -14.76 12.52 -1.34
CA SER A 97 -16.07 12.67 -1.99
C SER A 97 -15.97 13.71 -3.09
N PHE A 98 -16.58 13.44 -4.23
CA PHE A 98 -16.49 14.25 -5.44
C PHE A 98 -17.81 15.00 -5.70
N LYS A 99 -17.75 16.00 -6.58
CA LYS A 99 -18.92 16.84 -6.96
C LYS A 99 -19.99 16.07 -7.71
N ASP A 100 -19.62 14.98 -8.38
CA ASP A 100 -20.54 14.07 -9.07
C ASP A 100 -21.28 13.10 -8.12
N GLY A 101 -21.03 13.22 -6.81
CA GLY A 101 -21.63 12.37 -5.78
C GLY A 101 -20.92 11.04 -5.56
N THR A 102 -19.86 10.74 -6.32
CA THR A 102 -19.04 9.55 -6.10
C THR A 102 -18.16 9.71 -4.86
N SER A 103 -17.73 8.58 -4.28
CA SER A 103 -16.75 8.56 -3.19
C SER A 103 -15.70 7.48 -3.44
N GLU A 104 -14.44 7.80 -3.18
CA GLU A 104 -13.33 6.83 -3.20
C GLU A 104 -12.67 6.75 -1.84
N SER A 105 -12.26 5.53 -1.46
CA SER A 105 -11.41 5.29 -0.31
C SER A 105 -10.08 4.71 -0.75
N LEU A 106 -9.00 5.23 -0.18
CA LEU A 106 -7.63 4.81 -0.43
C LEU A 106 -6.98 4.41 0.88
N ASP A 107 -6.43 3.20 0.95
CA ASP A 107 -5.62 2.78 2.08
C ASP A 107 -4.19 3.26 1.89
N VAL A 108 -3.66 4.01 2.86
CA VAL A 108 -2.30 4.53 2.81
C VAL A 108 -1.56 4.25 4.12
N ASN A 109 -0.31 3.83 3.99
CA ASN A 109 0.54 3.61 5.15
C ASN A 109 1.38 4.87 5.46
N ILE A 110 0.84 5.81 6.24
CA ILE A 110 1.46 7.12 6.53
C ILE A 110 1.22 7.52 7.98
N TYR A 111 2.19 8.21 8.58
CA TYR A 111 2.04 8.75 9.93
C TYR A 111 0.86 9.72 10.05
N LYS A 112 0.08 9.61 11.14
CA LYS A 112 -1.08 10.48 11.40
C LYS A 112 -0.80 11.97 11.20
N MET A 113 0.33 12.46 11.73
CA MET A 113 0.70 13.87 11.66
C MET A 113 1.00 14.31 10.22
N GLU A 114 1.65 13.45 9.44
CA GLU A 114 1.93 13.71 8.02
C GLU A 114 0.65 13.69 7.20
N LEU A 115 -0.22 12.70 7.45
CA LEU A 115 -1.52 12.62 6.81
C LEU A 115 -2.34 13.89 7.10
N GLN A 116 -2.36 14.39 8.33
CA GLN A 116 -3.06 15.62 8.66
C GLN A 116 -2.50 16.84 7.92
N ARG A 117 -1.17 16.95 7.78
CA ARG A 117 -0.52 18.02 7.00
C ARG A 117 -0.90 17.96 5.52
N ILE A 118 -0.89 16.76 4.94
CA ILE A 118 -1.30 16.48 3.56
C ILE A 118 -2.76 16.92 3.37
N LEU A 119 -3.67 16.45 4.23
CA LEU A 119 -5.09 16.77 4.17
C LEU A 119 -5.36 18.27 4.33
N SER A 120 -4.65 18.96 5.24
CA SER A 120 -4.79 20.41 5.38
C SER A 120 -4.36 21.16 4.11
N LYS A 121 -3.28 20.71 3.46
CA LYS A 121 -2.78 21.34 2.24
C LYS A 121 -3.75 21.16 1.06
N VAL A 122 -4.33 19.97 0.91
CA VAL A 122 -5.35 19.73 -0.11
C VAL A 122 -6.57 20.62 0.11
N ARG A 123 -7.04 20.75 1.36
CA ARG A 123 -8.19 21.62 1.68
C ARG A 123 -7.93 23.08 1.37
N GLU A 124 -6.73 23.58 1.62
CA GLU A 124 -6.32 24.94 1.23
C GLU A 124 -6.44 25.15 -0.29
N PHE A 125 -6.00 24.17 -1.08
CA PHE A 125 -6.13 24.20 -2.54
C PHE A 125 -7.57 24.04 -3.04
N MET A 126 -8.47 23.44 -2.25
CA MET A 126 -9.90 23.37 -2.59
C MET A 126 -10.63 24.71 -2.40
N THR A 127 -10.12 25.59 -1.54
CA THR A 127 -10.73 26.89 -1.23
C THR A 127 -10.19 28.05 -2.06
N THR A 128 -9.12 27.81 -2.83
CA THR A 128 -8.48 28.81 -3.71
C THR A 128 -9.02 28.68 -5.12
#